data_AF-A0A942J4I9-F1
#
_entry.id   AF-A0A942J4I9-F1
#
_cell.length_a   1.000
_cell.length_b   1.000
_cell.length_c   1.000
_cell.angle_alpha   90.00
_cell.angle_beta   90.00
_cell.angle_gamma   90.00
#
_symmetry.space_group_name_H-M   'P 1'
#
loop_
_entity.id
_entity.type
_entity.pdbx_description
1 polymer ?
#
loop_
_entity_poly.entity_id
_entity_poly.type
_entity_poly.pdbx_seq_one_letter_code
_entity_poly.pdbx_strand_id
1 'polypeptide(L)'
;MGTYGVLILLFVGVLWWYNHWRQKRLDADPGQHHLSSLLIAAALGRNGVTAGQVAEHLAKISKGGADRRVRLTHAVMLVRSEAAPDLYAKVLNLSRTL
;
A
#
# COMPACT_ATOMS: atom_id res chain seq x y z
N MET A 1 27.95 -27.57 3.40
CA MET A 1 27.28 -26.69 4.39
C MET A 1 27.43 -25.19 4.07
N GLY A 2 28.61 -24.67 3.70
CA GLY A 2 28.79 -23.23 3.44
C GLY A 2 28.19 -22.67 2.13
N THR A 3 28.12 -23.46 1.06
CA THR A 3 27.60 -23.03 -0.26
C THR A 3 26.12 -22.65 -0.22
N TYR A 4 25.30 -23.44 0.47
CA TYR A 4 23.87 -23.13 0.65
C TYR A 4 23.66 -21.84 1.46
N GLY A 5 24.48 -21.61 2.49
CA GLY A 5 24.41 -20.37 3.28
C GLY A 5 24.68 -19.13 2.42
N VAL A 6 25.69 -19.18 1.55
CA VAL A 6 26.00 -18.09 0.61
C VAL A 6 24.87 -17.88 -0.40
N LEU A 7 24.32 -18.95 -0.97
CA LEU A 7 23.18 -18.86 -1.91
C LEU A 7 21.93 -18.27 -1.25
N ILE A 8 21.65 -18.64 0.01
CA ILE A 8 20.53 -18.07 0.78
C ILE A 8 20.75 -16.58 1.01
N LEU A 9 21.95 -16.15 1.41
CA LEU A 9 22.25 -14.73 1.62
C LEU A 9 22.13 -13.92 0.33
N LEU A 10 22.63 -14.44 -0.79
CA LEU A 10 22.47 -13.81 -2.10
C LEU A 10 20.99 -13.70 -2.49
N PHE A 11 20.23 -14.77 -2.30
CA PHE A 11 18.80 -14.79 -2.60
C PHE A 11 18.02 -13.77 -1.75
N VAL A 12 18.28 -13.73 -0.44
CA VAL A 12 17.68 -12.74 0.48
C VAL A 12 18.09 -11.32 0.08
N GLY A 13 19.35 -11.10 -0.29
CA GLY A 13 19.84 -9.80 -0.74
C GLY A 13 19.14 -9.31 -2.02
N VAL A 14 18.94 -10.20 -3.01
CA VAL A 14 18.21 -9.88 -4.24
C VAL A 14 16.74 -9.58 -3.96
N LEU A 15 16.08 -10.37 -3.11
CA LEU A 15 14.70 -10.12 -2.70
C LEU A 15 14.56 -8.78 -1.98
N TRP A 16 15.49 -8.47 -1.07
CA TRP A 16 15.51 -7.21 -0.35
C TRP A 16 15.70 -6.02 -1.29
N TRP A 17 16.67 -6.11 -2.21
CA TRP A 17 16.91 -5.09 -3.23
C TRP A 17 15.67 -4.85 -4.11
N TYR A 18 15.07 -5.94 -4.61
CA TYR A 18 13.87 -5.87 -5.43
C TYR A 18 12.71 -5.21 -4.68
N ASN A 19 12.52 -5.58 -3.40
CA ASN A 19 11.48 -5.01 -2.56
C ASN A 19 11.72 -3.52 -2.28
N HIS A 20 12.96 -3.12 -1.95
CA HIS A 20 13.32 -1.73 -1.72
C HIS A 20 13.11 -0.87 -2.97
N TRP A 21 13.53 -1.37 -4.14
CA TRP A 21 13.33 -0.66 -5.40
C TRP A 21 11.85 -0.59 -5.82
N ARG A 22 11.06 -1.61 -5.47
CA ARG A 22 9.60 -1.59 -5.64
C ARG A 22 8.93 -0.57 -4.73
N GLN A 23 9.32 -0.49 -3.45
CA GLN A 23 8.82 0.51 -2.50
C GLN A 23 9.11 1.93 -2.99
N LYS A 24 10.35 2.22 -3.39
CA LYS A 24 10.70 3.54 -3.98
C LYS A 24 9.84 3.92 -5.19
N ARG A 25 9.49 2.95 -6.03
CA ARG A 25 8.58 3.18 -7.17
C ARG A 25 7.14 3.45 -6.73
N LEU A 26 6.68 2.81 -5.65
CA LEU A 26 5.34 3.06 -5.07
C LEU A 26 5.28 4.41 -4.36
N ASP A 27 6.34 4.82 -3.66
CA ASP A 27 6.45 6.14 -3.04
C ASP A 27 6.46 7.27 -4.08
N ALA A 28 7.04 7.01 -5.25
CA ALA A 28 7.07 7.96 -6.37
C ALA A 28 5.80 7.91 -7.25
N ASP A 29 4.87 6.99 -7.00
CA ASP A 29 3.67 6.83 -7.83
C ASP A 29 2.58 7.84 -7.41
N PRO A 30 2.23 8.84 -8.25
CA PRO A 30 1.20 9.82 -7.90
C PRO A 30 -0.19 9.16 -7.71
N GLY A 31 -0.45 8.02 -8.37
CA GLY A 31 -1.67 7.25 -8.16
C GLY A 31 -1.78 6.65 -6.76
N GLN A 32 -0.63 6.37 -6.13
CA GLN A 32 -0.54 5.83 -4.77
C GLN A 32 -0.84 6.91 -3.71
N HIS A 33 -0.35 8.13 -3.91
CA HIS A 33 -0.69 9.29 -3.08
C HIS A 33 -2.16 9.68 -3.23
N HIS A 34 -2.70 9.59 -4.45
CA HIS A 34 -4.13 9.81 -4.64
C HIS A 34 -4.96 8.75 -3.89
N LEU A 35 -4.53 7.48 -3.92
CA LEU A 35 -5.19 6.41 -3.18
C LEU A 35 -5.20 6.65 -1.65
N SER A 36 -4.10 7.10 -1.06
CA SER A 36 -4.06 7.42 0.37
C SER A 36 -4.99 8.58 0.73
N SER A 37 -5.03 9.63 -0.10
CA SER A 37 -5.96 10.76 0.11
C SER A 37 -7.44 10.34 0.00
N LEU A 38 -7.79 9.47 -0.97
CA LEU A 38 -9.13 8.90 -1.11
C LEU A 38 -9.51 8.02 0.09
N LEU A 39 -8.59 7.20 0.60
CA LEU A 39 -8.80 6.39 1.79
C LEU A 39 -9.07 7.26 3.02
N ILE A 40 -8.30 8.34 3.21
CA ILE A 40 -8.52 9.29 4.30
C ILE A 40 -9.90 9.97 4.16
N ALA A 41 -10.24 10.44 2.95
CA ALA A 41 -11.50 11.12 2.70
C ALA A 41 -12.70 10.19 2.95
N ALA A 42 -12.64 8.95 2.44
CA ALA A 42 -13.66 7.93 2.65
C ALA A 42 -13.78 7.53 4.14
N ALA A 43 -12.66 7.34 4.84
CA ALA A 43 -12.65 6.98 6.26
C ALA A 43 -13.18 8.10 7.18
N LEU A 44 -13.01 9.36 6.77
CA LEU A 44 -13.54 10.51 7.49
C LEU A 44 -14.97 10.90 7.06
N GLY A 45 -15.54 10.23 6.06
CA GLY A 45 -16.82 10.64 5.45
C GLY A 45 -16.79 12.07 4.88
N ARG A 46 -15.59 12.60 4.56
CA ARG A 46 -15.41 13.95 4.04
C ARG A 46 -15.57 13.95 2.52
N ASN A 47 -16.13 15.03 1.99
CA ASN A 47 -16.25 15.30 0.55
C ASN A 47 -17.08 14.29 -0.25
N GLY A 48 -17.94 13.50 0.40
CA GLY A 48 -18.80 12.51 -0.27
C GLY A 48 -18.04 11.35 -0.92
N VAL A 49 -16.76 11.16 -0.59
CA VAL A 49 -15.94 10.08 -1.15
C VAL A 49 -16.38 8.74 -0.57
N THR A 50 -16.70 7.79 -1.44
CA THR A 50 -17.24 6.48 -1.04
C THR A 50 -16.19 5.38 -1.14
N ALA A 51 -16.40 4.29 -0.40
CA ALA A 51 -15.59 3.06 -0.52
C ALA A 51 -15.54 2.54 -1.97
N GLY A 52 -16.63 2.70 -2.74
CA GLY A 52 -16.69 2.34 -4.15
C GLY A 52 -15.69 3.10 -5.02
N GLN A 53 -15.51 4.40 -4.77
CA GLN A 53 -14.52 5.21 -5.50
C GLN A 53 -13.08 4.82 -5.16
N VAL A 54 -12.82 4.45 -3.89
CA VAL A 54 -11.52 3.89 -3.49
C VAL A 54 -11.26 2.57 -4.22
N ALA A 55 -12.25 1.68 -4.28
CA ALA A 55 -12.16 0.41 -4.99
C ALA A 55 -11.91 0.58 -6.49
N GLU A 56 -12.60 1.53 -7.12
CA GLU A 56 -12.47 1.83 -8.54
C GLU A 56 -11.09 2.40 -8.88
N HIS A 57 -10.62 3.38 -8.10
CA HIS A 57 -9.27 3.93 -8.28
C HIS A 57 -8.19 2.87 -8.08
N LEU A 58 -8.35 2.04 -7.04
CA LEU A 58 -7.47 0.92 -6.77
C LEU A 58 -7.45 -0.11 -7.93
N ALA A 59 -8.59 -0.38 -8.54
CA ALA A 59 -8.69 -1.25 -9.71
C ALA A 59 -8.00 -0.64 -10.95
N LYS A 60 -8.07 0.68 -11.15
CA LYS A 60 -7.41 1.38 -12.27
C LYS A 60 -5.89 1.34 -12.18
N ILE A 61 -5.32 1.46 -10.98
CA ILE A 61 -3.86 1.56 -10.81
C ILE A 61 -3.17 0.21 -10.57
N SER A 62 -3.93 -0.83 -10.22
CA SER A 62 -3.37 -2.15 -9.90
C SER A 62 -3.30 -3.07 -11.12
N LYS A 63 -2.19 -3.80 -11.26
CA LYS A 63 -1.97 -4.74 -12.39
C LYS A 63 -2.52 -6.15 -12.13
N GLY A 64 -3.18 -6.38 -10.99
CA GLY A 64 -3.72 -7.68 -10.58
C GLY A 64 -3.95 -7.77 -9.07
N GLY A 65 -4.47 -8.90 -8.58
CA GLY A 65 -4.87 -9.06 -7.18
C GLY A 65 -3.73 -8.92 -6.16
N ALA A 66 -2.54 -9.44 -6.49
CA ALA A 66 -1.36 -9.29 -5.63
C ALA A 66 -0.87 -7.84 -5.56
N ASP A 67 -0.90 -7.12 -6.69
CA ASP A 67 -0.50 -5.71 -6.75
C ASP A 67 -1.50 -4.82 -6.00
N ARG A 68 -2.80 -5.11 -6.14
CA ARG A 68 -3.88 -4.46 -5.40
C ARG A 68 -3.67 -4.52 -3.89
N ARG A 69 -3.34 -5.70 -3.35
CA ARG A 69 -3.07 -5.87 -1.90
C ARG A 69 -1.85 -5.08 -1.43
N VAL A 70 -0.78 -5.07 -2.23
CA VAL A 70 0.44 -4.33 -1.89
C VAL A 70 0.18 -2.83 -1.88
N ARG A 71 -0.48 -2.29 -2.91
CA ARG A 71 -0.85 -0.87 -2.99
C ARG A 71 -1.77 -0.45 -1.86
N LEU A 72 -2.78 -1.26 -1.53
CA LEU A 72 -3.67 -0.98 -0.41
C LEU A 72 -2.92 -0.95 0.93
N THR A 73 -2.07 -1.96 1.19
CA THR A 73 -1.24 -2.03 2.39
C THR A 73 -0.30 -0.84 2.49
N HIS A 74 0.31 -0.45 1.37
CA HIS A 74 1.23 0.68 1.31
C HIS A 74 0.50 2.01 1.58
N ALA A 75 -0.69 2.21 1.01
CA ALA A 75 -1.50 3.40 1.28
C ALA A 75 -1.89 3.49 2.76
N VAL A 76 -2.28 2.37 3.37
CA VAL A 76 -2.58 2.31 4.82
C VAL A 76 -1.35 2.64 5.67
N MET A 77 -0.15 2.17 5.28
CA MET A 77 1.09 2.51 5.97
C MET A 77 1.44 4.00 5.84
N LEU A 78 1.23 4.63 4.67
CA LEU A 78 1.44 6.06 4.50
C LEU A 78 0.52 6.88 5.42
N VAL A 79 -0.76 6.49 5.54
CA VAL A 79 -1.67 7.14 6.50
C VAL A 79 -1.18 6.96 7.93
N ARG A 80 -0.66 5.78 8.29
CA ARG A 80 -0.09 5.53 9.63
C ARG A 80 1.05 6.49 9.97
N SER A 81 1.93 6.78 9.02
CA SER A 81 3.05 7.71 9.24
C SER A 81 2.61 9.17 9.34
N GLU A 82 1.47 9.54 8.77
CA GLU A 82 1.04 10.94 8.64
C GLU A 82 -0.08 11.33 9.61
N ALA A 83 -0.82 10.37 10.19
CA ALA A 83 -2.10 10.65 10.86
C ALA A 83 -2.18 10.24 12.33
N ALA A 84 -3.17 10.82 13.03
CA ALA A 84 -3.53 10.46 14.40
C ALA A 84 -4.00 8.98 14.50
N PRO A 85 -3.78 8.29 15.64
CA PRO A 85 -4.08 6.86 15.80
C PRO A 85 -5.54 6.48 15.48
N ASP A 86 -6.50 7.37 15.74
CA ASP A 86 -7.92 7.16 15.44
C ASP A 86 -8.21 7.14 13.93
N LEU A 87 -7.53 7.99 13.14
CA LEU A 87 -7.68 8.00 11.68
C LEU A 87 -7.15 6.72 11.06
N TYR A 88 -6.01 6.23 11.56
CA TYR A 88 -5.44 4.96 11.11
C TYR A 88 -6.40 3.78 11.33
N ALA A 89 -7.06 3.71 12.49
CA ALA A 89 -8.02 2.64 12.78
C ALA A 89 -9.22 2.64 11.81
N LYS A 90 -9.74 3.84 11.47
CA LYS A 90 -10.85 4.00 10.51
C LYS A 90 -10.44 3.58 9.09
N VAL A 91 -9.26 4.03 8.64
CA VAL A 91 -8.70 3.65 7.33
C VAL A 91 -8.41 2.15 7.26
N LEU A 92 -7.88 1.55 8.34
CA LEU A 92 -7.62 0.12 8.40
C LEU A 92 -8.91 -0.70 8.29
N ASN A 93 -9.97 -0.32 9.01
CA ASN A 93 -11.27 -0.98 8.90
C ASN A 93 -11.86 -0.87 7.49
N LEU A 94 -11.77 0.31 6.86
CA LEU A 94 -12.19 0.49 5.47
C LEU A 94 -11.36 -0.38 4.51
N SER A 95 -10.05 -0.48 4.69
CA SER A 95 -9.21 -1.32 3.83
C SER A 95 -9.57 -2.81 3.89
N ARG A 96 -10.15 -3.28 5.00
CA ARG A 96 -10.54 -4.69 5.19
C ARG A 96 -11.83 -5.05 4.46
N THR A 97 -12.64 -4.06 4.08
CA THR A 97 -13.90 -4.26 3.35
C THR A 97 -13.76 -4.13 1.83
N LEU A 98 -12.56 -3.76 1.35
CA LEU A 98 -12.21 -3.54 -0.06
C LEU A 98 -11.47 -4.73 -0.69
#